data_AF-A0AAU0NZD8-F1
#
_entry.id   AF-A0AAU0NZD8-F1
#
_cell.length_a   1.000
_cell.length_b   1.000
_cell.length_c   1.000
_cell.angle_alpha   90.00
_cell.angle_beta   90.00
_cell.angle_gamma   90.00
#
_symmetry.space_group_name_H-M   'P 1'
#
loop_
_entity.id
_entity.type
_entity.pdbx_description
1 polymer ?
#
loop_
_entity_poly.entity_id
_entity_poly.type
_entity_poly.pdbx_seq_one_letter_code
_entity_poly.pdbx_strand_id
1 'polypeptide(L)'
;MKERKKKQSGIKETWKDSSAVDALENCPICGGKGYIIKHSPDAQDTIAFCKCREMDKLKRMWSFSGIETQKNKLTFKNYNAYNTATEEAKNTAIKYFKSFKQIRTTRKNSIAFLGQVGSGKSHLSIAIGLNLLSKGIPVIYMSYREQIIKLKQNILDEEYYEACTRKFKTAQVLIIDDLYKGKLTDSDINITFEIINYRYMKNLPIIISSEFTVEKLLYFDESIGSRILEMCKNFIVEIHGKENNYRLR
;
A
#
# COMPACT_ATOMS: atom_id res chain seq x y z
N MET A 1 -12.21 -55.56 0.26
CA MET A 1 -12.25 -54.16 -0.22
C MET A 1 -12.66 -53.26 0.94
N LYS A 2 -11.77 -52.40 1.45
CA LYS A 2 -12.08 -51.40 2.47
C LYS A 2 -11.51 -50.05 2.01
N GLU A 3 -12.39 -49.08 1.80
CA GLU A 3 -12.09 -47.73 1.34
C GLU A 3 -11.28 -46.93 2.37
N ARG A 4 -10.21 -46.27 1.92
CA ARG A 4 -9.40 -45.32 2.72
C ARG A 4 -10.01 -43.92 2.62
N LYS A 5 -10.65 -43.45 3.70
CA LYS A 5 -11.03 -42.03 3.87
C LYS A 5 -9.78 -41.16 4.08
N LYS A 6 -9.49 -40.24 3.16
CA LYS A 6 -8.51 -39.15 3.32
C LYS A 6 -9.00 -38.16 4.39
N LYS A 7 -8.31 -38.07 5.53
CA LYS A 7 -8.45 -36.95 6.49
C LYS A 7 -7.66 -35.75 5.96
N GLN A 8 -8.36 -34.70 5.54
CA GLN A 8 -7.79 -33.35 5.40
C GLN A 8 -7.63 -32.75 6.81
N SER A 9 -6.40 -32.54 7.26
CA SER A 9 -6.11 -31.79 8.48
C SER A 9 -6.08 -30.30 8.16
N GLY A 10 -7.19 -29.62 8.38
CA GLY A 10 -7.25 -28.16 8.37
C GLY A 10 -6.54 -27.58 9.58
N ILE A 11 -5.51 -26.76 9.34
CA ILE A 11 -4.92 -25.91 10.37
C ILE A 11 -5.86 -24.71 10.53
N LYS A 12 -6.60 -24.68 11.64
CA LYS A 12 -7.38 -23.52 12.08
C LYS A 12 -6.40 -22.46 12.60
N GLU A 13 -6.18 -21.39 11.86
CA GLU A 13 -5.44 -20.23 12.35
C GLU A 13 -6.35 -19.34 13.21
N THR A 14 -6.19 -19.46 14.53
CA THR A 14 -6.75 -18.51 15.50
C THR A 14 -5.73 -17.39 15.74
N TRP A 15 -5.88 -16.27 15.05
CA TRP A 15 -5.14 -15.05 15.35
C TRP A 15 -5.81 -14.36 16.55
N LYS A 16 -5.37 -14.70 17.77
CA LYS A 16 -5.68 -13.93 18.98
C LYS A 16 -4.65 -12.82 19.15
N ASP A 17 -5.15 -11.66 19.58
CA ASP A 17 -4.43 -10.44 19.92
C ASP A 17 -3.11 -10.71 20.66
N SER A 18 -2.00 -10.66 19.93
CA SER A 18 -0.65 -10.61 20.51
C SER A 18 0.14 -9.51 19.81
N SER A 19 0.92 -8.77 20.60
CA SER A 19 1.80 -7.69 20.14
C SER A 19 2.73 -8.17 19.04
N ALA A 20 2.87 -7.39 17.96
CA ALA A 20 3.63 -7.79 16.78
C ALA A 20 5.17 -7.78 16.98
N VAL A 21 5.66 -7.40 18.16
CA VAL A 21 7.04 -7.63 18.60
C VAL A 21 7.25 -9.12 18.92
N ASP A 22 6.24 -9.79 19.49
CA ASP A 22 6.29 -11.22 19.82
C ASP A 22 6.23 -12.11 18.57
N ALA A 23 5.59 -11.65 17.49
CA ALA A 23 5.46 -12.44 16.25
C ALA A 23 6.77 -12.59 15.46
N LEU A 24 7.81 -11.79 15.77
CA LEU A 24 9.11 -11.82 15.11
C LEU A 24 10.11 -12.68 15.88
N GLU A 25 10.25 -12.49 17.18
CA GLU A 25 11.08 -13.38 18.02
C GLU A 25 10.46 -14.78 18.16
N ASN A 26 9.14 -14.87 18.14
CA ASN A 26 8.39 -16.13 18.20
C ASN A 26 7.59 -16.41 16.92
N CYS A 27 8.18 -16.13 15.74
CA CYS A 27 7.51 -16.49 14.49
C CYS A 27 7.17 -17.99 14.49
N PRO A 28 5.89 -18.41 14.41
CA PRO A 28 5.50 -19.81 14.59
C PRO A 28 6.02 -20.73 13.47
N ILE A 29 6.52 -20.14 12.38
CA ILE A 29 7.07 -20.86 11.22
C ILE A 29 8.58 -21.06 11.34
N CYS A 30 9.32 -20.05 11.83
CA CYS A 30 10.79 -20.08 11.80
C CYS A 30 11.46 -19.82 13.16
N GLY A 31 10.69 -19.63 14.23
CA GLY A 31 11.20 -19.28 15.57
C GLY A 31 12.06 -18.02 15.56
N GLY A 32 11.71 -17.05 14.71
CA GLY A 32 12.43 -15.78 14.55
C GLY A 32 13.73 -15.81 13.75
N LYS A 33 14.13 -16.96 13.20
CA LYS A 33 15.34 -17.08 12.37
C LYS A 33 15.24 -16.38 11.01
N GLY A 34 14.04 -16.16 10.51
CA GLY A 34 13.80 -15.56 9.19
C GLY A 34 14.01 -16.50 8.00
N TYR A 35 14.32 -17.77 8.24
CA TYR A 35 14.44 -18.83 7.23
C TYR A 35 13.95 -20.17 7.78
N ILE A 36 13.60 -21.08 6.87
CA ILE A 36 13.23 -22.47 7.16
C ILE A 36 14.15 -23.40 6.39
N ILE A 37 14.58 -24.48 7.03
CA ILE A 37 15.36 -25.54 6.40
C ILE A 37 14.36 -26.56 5.84
N LYS A 38 14.50 -26.86 4.55
CA LYS A 38 13.70 -27.88 3.86
C LYS A 38 14.56 -29.13 3.71
N HIS A 39 14.21 -30.15 4.48
CA HIS A 39 14.85 -31.45 4.41
C HIS A 39 14.34 -32.25 3.22
N SER A 40 15.26 -32.88 2.49
CA SER A 40 14.94 -33.74 1.35
C SER A 40 15.66 -35.08 1.55
N PRO A 41 14.96 -36.23 1.51
CA PRO A 41 15.58 -37.53 1.77
C PRO A 41 16.71 -37.88 0.79
N ASP A 42 16.59 -37.42 -0.45
CA ASP A 42 17.48 -37.79 -1.56
C ASP A 42 18.32 -36.60 -2.08
N ALA A 43 18.33 -35.47 -1.36
CA ALA A 43 19.08 -34.27 -1.79
C ALA A 43 19.56 -33.47 -0.59
N GLN A 44 20.52 -32.57 -0.83
CA GLN A 44 21.01 -31.67 0.21
C GLN A 44 19.89 -30.76 0.73
N ASP A 45 19.87 -30.54 2.04
CA ASP A 45 18.98 -29.58 2.68
C ASP A 45 19.06 -28.20 2.02
N THR A 46 17.91 -27.60 1.78
CA THR A 46 17.83 -26.25 1.18
C THR A 46 17.26 -25.24 2.17
N ILE A 47 17.73 -23.99 2.08
CA ILE A 47 17.22 -22.88 2.89
C ILE A 47 16.19 -22.10 2.08
N ALA A 48 15.00 -21.92 2.64
CA ALA A 48 14.00 -21.00 2.10
C ALA A 48 13.76 -19.85 3.07
N PHE A 49 13.69 -18.61 2.57
CA PHE A 49 13.37 -17.48 3.43
C PHE A 49 11.92 -17.56 3.94
N CYS A 50 11.74 -17.26 5.22
CA CYS A 50 10.42 -17.24 5.82
C CYS A 50 9.67 -15.96 5.40
N LYS A 51 8.35 -16.06 5.21
CA LYS A 51 7.48 -14.91 4.89
C LYS A 51 7.55 -13.81 5.95
N CYS A 52 7.89 -14.12 7.20
CA CYS A 52 8.06 -13.11 8.25
C CYS A 52 9.14 -12.08 7.91
N ARG A 53 10.18 -12.48 7.16
CA ARG A 53 11.28 -11.60 6.75
C ARG A 53 10.81 -10.50 5.79
N GLU A 54 9.91 -10.84 4.87
CA GLU A 54 9.32 -9.87 3.94
C GLU A 54 8.48 -8.84 4.71
N MET A 55 7.68 -9.30 5.67
CA MET A 55 6.88 -8.42 6.52
C MET A 55 7.72 -7.52 7.41
N ASP A 56 8.80 -8.04 8.00
CA ASP A 56 9.73 -7.24 8.78
C ASP A 56 10.40 -6.16 7.92
N LYS A 57 10.88 -6.52 6.72
CA LYS A 57 11.45 -5.56 5.77
C LYS A 57 10.49 -4.43 5.47
N LEU A 58 9.20 -4.73 5.22
CA LEU A 58 8.20 -3.70 4.96
C LEU A 58 7.93 -2.82 6.17
N LYS A 59 7.81 -3.39 7.37
CA LYS A 59 7.65 -2.60 8.61
C LYS A 59 8.82 -1.65 8.83
N ARG A 60 10.05 -2.11 8.58
CA ARG A 60 11.26 -1.25 8.62
C ARG A 60 11.20 -0.15 7.57
N MET A 61 10.80 -0.46 6.33
CA MET A 61 10.64 0.53 5.27
C MET A 61 9.64 1.62 5.66
N TRP A 62 8.49 1.25 6.24
CA TRP A 62 7.52 2.21 6.75
C TRP A 62 8.10 3.06 7.90
N SER A 63 8.86 2.44 8.80
CA SER A 63 9.55 3.15 9.88
C SER A 63 10.58 4.17 9.36
N PHE A 64 11.33 3.84 8.30
CA PHE A 64 12.24 4.79 7.65
C PHE A 64 11.53 5.97 6.99
N SER A 65 10.23 5.83 6.68
CA SER A 65 9.37 6.92 6.24
C SER A 65 8.65 7.62 7.40
N GLY A 66 9.06 7.39 8.65
CA GLY A 66 8.46 7.99 9.86
C GLY A 66 7.13 7.37 10.28
N ILE A 67 6.74 6.23 9.71
CA ILE A 67 5.45 5.57 10.00
C ILE A 67 5.70 4.29 10.80
N GLU A 68 5.62 4.39 12.12
CA GLU A 68 5.70 3.23 13.03
C GLU A 68 4.45 2.35 12.94
N THR A 69 4.51 1.28 12.14
CA THR A 69 3.34 0.42 11.84
C THR A 69 2.55 -0.11 13.04
N GLN A 70 3.16 -0.25 14.22
CA GLN A 70 2.49 -0.79 15.42
C GLN A 70 1.89 0.28 16.35
N LYS A 71 2.51 1.46 16.39
CA LYS A 71 2.13 2.55 17.31
C LYS A 71 1.49 3.73 16.58
N ASN A 72 1.34 3.64 15.27
CA ASN A 72 0.83 4.74 14.49
C ASN A 72 -0.60 5.13 14.90
N LYS A 73 -0.83 6.43 15.07
CA LYS A 73 -2.16 6.94 15.40
C LYS A 73 -3.05 7.13 14.17
N LEU A 74 -2.53 7.01 12.95
CA LEU A 74 -3.28 7.19 11.70
C LEU A 74 -4.08 5.91 11.35
N THR A 75 -5.02 5.53 12.22
CA THR A 75 -5.90 4.35 12.06
C THR A 75 -7.33 4.78 11.76
N PHE A 76 -8.17 3.87 11.26
CA PHE A 76 -9.60 4.15 11.09
C PHE A 76 -10.30 4.55 12.41
N LYS A 77 -9.87 3.97 13.53
CA LYS A 77 -10.41 4.27 14.87
C LYS A 77 -10.15 5.72 15.26
N ASN A 78 -8.94 6.21 14.97
CA ASN A 78 -8.51 7.55 15.34
C ASN A 78 -8.80 8.61 14.27
N TYR A 79 -9.41 8.22 13.14
CA TYR A 79 -9.91 9.18 12.16
C TYR A 79 -11.21 9.78 12.66
N ASN A 80 -11.15 11.07 13.05
CA ASN A 80 -12.31 11.83 13.49
C ASN A 80 -13.03 12.45 12.29
N ALA A 81 -14.14 11.85 11.89
CA ALA A 81 -15.03 12.46 10.91
C ALA A 81 -15.90 13.51 11.62
N TYR A 82 -16.04 14.67 11.01
CA TYR A 82 -16.69 15.83 11.62
C TYR A 82 -17.74 16.48 10.72
N ASN A 83 -17.96 15.92 9.53
CA ASN A 83 -19.01 16.30 8.60
C ASN A 83 -19.24 15.17 7.58
N THR A 84 -20.23 15.36 6.70
CA THR A 84 -20.62 14.37 5.69
C THR A 84 -19.47 13.96 4.77
N ALA A 85 -18.68 14.90 4.26
CA ALA A 85 -17.58 14.60 3.34
C ALA A 85 -16.50 13.72 3.98
N THR A 86 -16.11 14.02 5.23
CA THR A 86 -15.11 13.23 5.97
C THR A 86 -15.65 11.87 6.42
N GLU A 87 -16.94 11.79 6.71
CA GLU A 87 -17.63 10.52 7.01
C GLU A 87 -17.70 9.61 5.78
N GLU A 88 -18.08 10.15 4.62
CA GLU A 88 -18.07 9.44 3.34
C GLU A 88 -16.68 8.95 2.94
N ALA A 89 -15.66 9.78 3.15
CA ALA A 89 -14.26 9.42 2.93
C ALA A 89 -13.85 8.20 3.77
N LYS A 90 -14.16 8.23 5.07
CA LYS A 90 -13.90 7.12 6.00
C LYS A 90 -14.64 5.85 5.61
N ASN A 91 -15.93 5.97 5.28
CA ASN A 91 -16.77 4.84 4.90
C ASN A 91 -16.31 4.18 3.59
N THR A 92 -15.89 4.99 2.62
CA THR A 92 -15.30 4.51 1.37
C THR A 92 -13.98 3.77 1.60
N ALA A 93 -13.11 4.30 2.47
CA ALA A 93 -11.86 3.65 2.85
C ALA A 93 -12.09 2.28 3.52
N ILE A 94 -13.06 2.20 4.44
CA ILE A 94 -13.44 0.94 5.11
C ILE A 94 -14.03 -0.04 4.09
N LYS A 95 -14.90 0.42 3.18
CA LYS A 95 -15.50 -0.41 2.13
C LYS A 95 -14.42 -0.98 1.19
N TYR A 96 -13.46 -0.16 0.80
CA TYR A 96 -12.31 -0.58 -0.01
C TYR A 96 -11.52 -1.69 0.69
N PHE A 97 -11.12 -1.47 1.94
CA PHE A 97 -10.39 -2.46 2.73
C PHE A 97 -11.15 -3.79 2.83
N LYS A 98 -12.46 -3.74 3.14
CA LYS A 98 -13.31 -4.95 3.24
C LYS A 98 -13.42 -5.71 1.92
N SER A 99 -13.43 -5.00 0.79
CA SER A 99 -13.58 -5.57 -0.56
C SER A 99 -12.25 -5.96 -1.19
N PHE A 100 -11.11 -5.61 -0.57
CA PHE A 100 -9.79 -5.68 -1.19
C PHE A 100 -9.45 -7.07 -1.70
N LYS A 101 -9.72 -8.12 -0.89
CA LYS A 101 -9.38 -9.50 -1.25
C LYS A 101 -10.03 -9.94 -2.56
N GLN A 102 -11.26 -9.50 -2.83
CA GLN A 102 -12.03 -9.83 -4.02
C GLN A 102 -11.62 -8.99 -5.22
N ILE A 103 -11.31 -7.71 -5.02
CA ILE A 103 -11.04 -6.79 -6.13
C ILE A 103 -9.57 -6.74 -6.56
N ARG A 104 -8.61 -7.18 -5.73
CA ARG A 104 -7.16 -6.95 -5.92
C ARG A 104 -6.59 -7.36 -7.28
N THR A 105 -7.20 -8.33 -7.97
CA THR A 105 -6.75 -8.82 -9.29
C THR A 105 -7.51 -8.21 -10.47
N THR A 106 -8.50 -7.35 -10.21
CA THR A 106 -9.31 -6.70 -11.25
C THR A 106 -8.66 -5.38 -11.69
N ARG A 107 -9.15 -4.80 -12.79
CA ARG A 107 -8.72 -3.45 -13.22
C ARG A 107 -9.09 -2.36 -12.20
N LYS A 108 -10.25 -2.49 -11.54
CA LYS A 108 -10.82 -1.50 -10.61
C LYS A 108 -10.49 -1.84 -9.16
N ASN A 109 -9.21 -1.98 -8.87
CA ASN A 109 -8.69 -2.52 -7.61
C ASN A 109 -8.04 -1.47 -6.69
N SER A 110 -8.15 -0.19 -7.05
CA SER A 110 -7.42 0.91 -6.43
C SER A 110 -8.38 1.91 -5.77
N ILE A 111 -7.82 2.83 -4.98
CA ILE A 111 -8.55 3.90 -4.31
C ILE A 111 -7.77 5.21 -4.38
N ALA A 112 -8.47 6.32 -4.57
CA ALA A 112 -7.89 7.66 -4.59
C ALA A 112 -8.64 8.60 -3.64
N PHE A 113 -7.88 9.35 -2.85
CA PHE A 113 -8.36 10.47 -2.04
C PHE A 113 -7.81 11.76 -2.64
N LEU A 114 -8.70 12.64 -3.10
CA LEU A 114 -8.41 13.80 -3.94
C LEU A 114 -8.96 15.10 -3.33
N GLY A 115 -8.45 16.24 -3.81
CA GLY A 115 -8.97 17.57 -3.50
C GLY A 115 -8.35 18.24 -2.27
N GLN A 116 -9.17 18.87 -1.43
CA GLN A 116 -8.83 19.81 -0.37
C GLN A 116 -7.66 19.38 0.53
N VAL A 117 -6.72 20.30 0.79
CA VAL A 117 -5.63 20.10 1.76
C VAL A 117 -6.16 20.04 3.20
N GLY A 118 -5.57 19.15 4.02
CA GLY A 118 -5.91 19.02 5.44
C GLY A 118 -7.20 18.26 5.74
N SER A 119 -7.79 17.57 4.75
CA SER A 119 -9.01 16.76 4.90
C SER A 119 -8.80 15.32 5.37
N GLY A 120 -7.55 14.95 5.70
CA GLY A 120 -7.23 13.62 6.24
C GLY A 120 -7.03 12.51 5.20
N LYS A 121 -6.80 12.85 3.93
CA LYS A 121 -6.51 11.90 2.84
C LYS A 121 -5.33 10.96 3.17
N SER A 122 -4.20 11.52 3.57
CA SER A 122 -3.00 10.74 3.97
C SER A 122 -3.29 9.82 5.15
N HIS A 123 -4.09 10.28 6.13
CA HIS A 123 -4.51 9.46 7.25
C HIS A 123 -5.26 8.23 6.76
N LEU A 124 -6.26 8.40 5.88
CA LEU A 124 -7.04 7.28 5.34
C LEU A 124 -6.19 6.33 4.50
N SER A 125 -5.30 6.84 3.65
CA SER A 125 -4.35 6.01 2.88
C SER A 125 -3.46 5.15 3.79
N ILE A 126 -2.89 5.76 4.83
CA ILE A 126 -2.06 5.06 5.82
C ILE A 126 -2.89 4.06 6.61
N ALA A 127 -4.10 4.44 7.06
CA ALA A 127 -5.00 3.56 7.79
C ALA A 127 -5.35 2.30 6.99
N ILE A 128 -5.61 2.42 5.68
CA ILE A 128 -5.81 1.26 4.79
C ILE A 128 -4.55 0.39 4.78
N GLY A 129 -3.37 0.97 4.54
CA GLY A 129 -2.14 0.20 4.47
C GLY A 129 -1.78 -0.53 5.76
N LEU A 130 -1.98 0.10 6.92
CA LEU A 130 -1.79 -0.53 8.22
C LEU A 130 -2.72 -1.75 8.41
N ASN A 131 -3.98 -1.63 7.99
CA ASN A 131 -4.94 -2.74 8.05
C ASN A 131 -4.64 -3.85 7.05
N LEU A 132 -4.09 -3.53 5.88
CA LEU A 132 -3.63 -4.53 4.92
C LEU A 132 -2.38 -5.27 5.44
N LEU A 133 -1.42 -4.55 6.01
CA LEU A 133 -0.25 -5.13 6.65
C LEU A 133 -0.62 -6.06 7.81
N SER A 134 -1.61 -5.70 8.63
CA SER A 134 -2.10 -6.56 9.72
C SER A 134 -2.78 -7.84 9.22
N LYS A 135 -3.26 -7.85 7.97
CA LYS A 135 -3.74 -9.05 7.26
C LYS A 135 -2.63 -9.81 6.51
N GLY A 136 -1.36 -9.44 6.70
CA GLY A 136 -0.22 -10.06 6.05
C GLY A 136 -0.09 -9.74 4.57
N ILE A 137 -0.75 -8.68 4.09
CA ILE A 137 -0.67 -8.23 2.70
C ILE A 137 0.48 -7.21 2.59
N PRO A 138 1.51 -7.47 1.77
CA PRO A 138 2.60 -6.54 1.53
C PRO A 138 2.14 -5.20 0.97
N VAL A 139 2.47 -4.11 1.69
CA VAL A 139 2.21 -2.73 1.24
C VAL A 139 3.50 -1.93 1.29
N ILE A 140 3.85 -1.27 0.18
CA ILE A 140 4.93 -0.29 0.13
C ILE A 140 4.33 1.11 0.26
N TYR A 141 4.91 1.90 1.16
CA TYR A 141 4.62 3.32 1.30
C TYR A 141 5.63 4.16 0.50
N MET A 142 5.12 5.08 -0.30
CA MET A 142 5.90 6.03 -1.08
C MET A 142 5.45 7.44 -0.72
N SER A 143 6.26 8.16 0.07
CA SER A 143 6.17 9.63 0.16
C SER A 143 6.56 10.21 -1.19
N TYR A 144 5.60 10.76 -1.95
CA TYR A 144 5.83 11.17 -3.34
C TYR A 144 7.03 12.12 -3.45
N ARG A 145 7.02 13.20 -2.67
CA ARG A 145 8.05 14.24 -2.71
C ARG A 145 9.46 13.70 -2.43
N GLU A 146 9.61 12.86 -1.41
CA GLU A 146 10.92 12.32 -1.05
C GLU A 146 11.44 11.31 -2.06
N GLN A 147 10.58 10.40 -2.51
CA GLN A 147 10.99 9.29 -3.35
C GLN A 147 11.27 9.76 -4.78
N ILE A 148 10.48 10.70 -5.30
CA ILE A 148 10.72 11.28 -6.62
C ILE A 148 12.06 12.02 -6.68
N ILE A 149 12.43 12.79 -5.65
CA ILE A 149 13.75 13.43 -5.59
C ILE A 149 14.87 12.39 -5.65
N LYS A 150 14.76 11.31 -4.85
CA LYS A 150 15.74 10.22 -4.85
C LYS A 150 15.83 9.52 -6.20
N LEU A 151 14.70 9.27 -6.86
CA LEU A 151 14.69 8.64 -8.19
C LEU A 151 15.32 9.56 -9.24
N LYS A 152 14.98 10.85 -9.25
CA LYS A 152 15.56 11.84 -10.16
C LYS A 152 17.08 11.95 -10.04
N GLN A 153 17.62 11.92 -8.82
CA GLN A 153 19.06 12.00 -8.58
C GLN A 153 19.85 10.83 -9.17
N ASN A 154 19.17 9.70 -9.45
CA ASN A 154 19.81 8.48 -9.90
C ASN A 154 19.46 8.11 -11.35
N ILE A 155 18.79 8.97 -12.11
CA ILE A 155 18.35 8.68 -13.50
C ILE A 155 19.52 8.29 -14.43
N LEU A 156 20.73 8.82 -14.20
CA LEU A 156 21.88 8.56 -15.05
C LEU A 156 22.51 7.17 -14.80
N ASP A 157 22.22 6.56 -13.66
CA ASP A 157 22.62 5.18 -13.33
C ASP A 157 21.43 4.27 -13.62
N GLU A 158 21.36 3.76 -14.84
CA GLU A 158 20.21 2.99 -15.33
C GLU A 158 19.93 1.74 -14.47
N GLU A 159 20.97 1.02 -14.06
CA GLU A 159 20.85 -0.19 -13.25
C GLU A 159 20.31 0.14 -11.85
N TYR A 160 20.88 1.17 -11.21
CA TYR A 160 20.44 1.59 -9.89
C TYR A 160 19.04 2.24 -9.92
N TYR A 161 18.74 3.03 -10.95
CA TYR A 161 17.42 3.61 -11.18
C TYR A 161 16.37 2.51 -11.31
N GLU A 162 16.58 1.52 -12.17
CA GLU A 162 15.65 0.41 -12.36
C GLU A 162 15.51 -0.41 -11.06
N ALA A 163 16.61 -0.65 -10.34
CA ALA A 163 16.53 -1.31 -9.03
C ALA A 163 15.65 -0.52 -8.04
N CYS A 164 15.77 0.81 -8.04
CA CYS A 164 15.00 1.70 -7.17
C CYS A 164 13.54 1.84 -7.57
N THR A 165 13.22 1.93 -8.87
CA THR A 165 11.84 2.05 -9.37
C THR A 165 11.10 0.72 -9.32
N ARG A 166 11.79 -0.41 -9.56
CA ARG A 166 11.21 -1.76 -9.57
C ARG A 166 10.43 -2.08 -8.30
N LYS A 167 10.89 -1.62 -7.13
CA LYS A 167 10.15 -1.82 -5.87
C LYS A 167 8.76 -1.19 -5.91
N PHE A 168 8.60 0.00 -6.51
CA PHE A 168 7.32 0.68 -6.66
C PHE A 168 6.48 0.07 -7.78
N LYS A 169 7.11 -0.32 -8.89
CA LYS A 169 6.42 -1.02 -10.00
C LYS A 169 5.80 -2.35 -9.55
N THR A 170 6.53 -3.15 -8.80
CA THR A 170 6.17 -4.57 -8.54
C THR A 170 5.53 -4.83 -7.17
N ALA A 171 5.43 -3.83 -6.29
CA ALA A 171 4.77 -3.98 -4.99
C ALA A 171 3.36 -4.56 -5.13
N GLN A 172 2.97 -5.49 -4.24
CA GLN A 172 1.61 -6.03 -4.23
C GLN A 172 0.57 -4.92 -4.04
N VAL A 173 0.86 -3.96 -3.15
CA VAL A 173 0.09 -2.72 -2.99
C VAL A 173 1.08 -1.56 -2.83
N LEU A 174 0.82 -0.45 -3.53
CA LEU A 174 1.61 0.77 -3.43
C LEU A 174 0.72 1.91 -2.91
N ILE A 175 1.12 2.51 -1.79
CA ILE A 175 0.59 3.81 -1.36
C ILE A 175 1.48 4.89 -1.95
N ILE A 176 0.90 5.83 -2.67
CA ILE A 176 1.55 7.07 -3.11
C ILE A 176 0.90 8.21 -2.33
N ASP A 177 1.60 8.69 -1.32
CA ASP A 177 1.12 9.78 -0.48
C ASP A 177 1.54 11.14 -1.03
N ASP A 178 0.60 12.09 -1.03
CA ASP A 178 0.79 13.46 -1.52
C ASP A 178 1.29 13.51 -2.98
N LEU A 179 0.66 12.70 -3.85
CA LEU A 179 0.93 12.68 -5.30
C LEU A 179 0.82 14.10 -5.87
N TYR A 180 1.83 14.49 -6.66
CA TYR A 180 1.93 15.79 -7.32
C TYR A 180 2.01 17.00 -6.39
N LYS A 181 2.44 16.79 -5.15
CA LYS A 181 2.69 17.89 -4.21
C LYS A 181 3.99 18.62 -4.50
N GLY A 182 3.89 19.94 -4.60
CA GLY A 182 5.04 20.85 -4.80
C GLY A 182 5.18 21.31 -6.24
N LYS A 183 6.37 21.79 -6.60
CA LYS A 183 6.70 22.16 -7.99
C LYS A 183 7.10 20.91 -8.76
N LEU A 184 6.45 20.69 -9.89
CA LEU A 184 6.64 19.50 -10.74
C LEU A 184 7.50 19.86 -11.94
N THR A 185 8.38 18.93 -12.30
CA THR A 185 9.23 18.93 -13.49
C THR A 185 8.81 17.81 -14.44
N ASP A 186 9.19 17.87 -15.71
CA ASP A 186 8.88 16.81 -16.68
C ASP A 186 9.43 15.44 -16.25
N SER A 187 10.60 15.42 -15.60
CA SER A 187 11.15 14.20 -15.01
C SER A 187 10.24 13.59 -13.95
N ASP A 188 9.50 14.41 -13.19
CA ASP A 188 8.53 13.91 -12.19
C ASP A 188 7.38 13.19 -12.85
N ILE A 189 6.88 13.78 -13.92
CA ILE A 189 5.76 13.25 -14.71
C ILE A 189 6.20 11.93 -15.35
N ASN A 190 7.38 11.89 -15.96
CA ASN A 190 7.94 10.68 -16.59
C ASN A 190 8.13 9.53 -15.61
N ILE A 191 8.77 9.77 -14.45
CA ILE A 191 8.94 8.74 -13.41
C ILE A 191 7.57 8.23 -12.92
N THR A 192 6.63 9.16 -12.69
CA THR A 192 5.29 8.81 -12.22
C THR A 192 4.54 7.98 -13.27
N PHE A 193 4.60 8.39 -14.54
CA PHE A 193 4.04 7.65 -15.66
C PHE A 193 4.57 6.23 -15.73
N GLU A 194 5.89 6.05 -15.63
CA GLU A 194 6.54 4.75 -15.67
C GLU A 194 6.02 3.80 -14.59
N ILE A 195 5.90 4.29 -13.35
CA ILE A 195 5.39 3.53 -12.21
C ILE A 195 3.90 3.20 -12.40
N ILE A 196 3.07 4.21 -12.69
CA ILE A 196 1.62 4.04 -12.81
C ILE A 196 1.27 3.16 -14.01
N ASN A 197 1.90 3.37 -15.16
CA ASN A 197 1.64 2.60 -16.36
C ASN A 197 1.99 1.12 -16.19
N TYR A 198 3.15 0.80 -15.57
CA TYR A 198 3.49 -0.59 -15.26
C TYR A 198 2.40 -1.25 -14.40
N ARG A 199 2.01 -0.57 -13.31
CA ARG A 199 1.01 -1.09 -12.36
C ARG A 199 -0.36 -1.23 -13.00
N TYR A 200 -0.76 -0.26 -13.82
CA TYR A 200 -1.97 -0.31 -14.62
C TYR A 200 -1.94 -1.54 -15.53
N MET A 201 -0.88 -1.76 -16.32
CA MET A 201 -0.80 -2.90 -17.25
C MET A 201 -0.81 -4.26 -16.54
N LYS A 202 -0.31 -4.32 -15.30
CA LYS A 202 -0.25 -5.55 -14.49
C LYS A 202 -1.40 -5.72 -13.50
N ASN A 203 -2.40 -4.83 -13.48
CA ASN A 203 -3.48 -4.82 -12.48
C ASN A 203 -2.95 -4.82 -11.04
N LEU A 204 -1.93 -4.02 -10.74
CA LEU A 204 -1.34 -3.91 -9.41
C LEU A 204 -1.98 -2.72 -8.64
N PRO A 205 -2.66 -2.97 -7.50
CA PRO A 205 -3.40 -1.94 -6.76
C PRO A 205 -2.56 -0.74 -6.32
N ILE A 206 -3.12 0.47 -6.47
CA ILE A 206 -2.57 1.70 -5.91
C ILE A 206 -3.54 2.33 -4.91
N ILE A 207 -3.00 3.01 -3.91
CA ILE A 207 -3.71 3.84 -2.95
C ILE A 207 -3.10 5.23 -3.07
N ILE A 208 -3.87 6.21 -3.55
CA ILE A 208 -3.37 7.56 -3.80
C ILE A 208 -3.98 8.55 -2.81
N SER A 209 -3.17 9.46 -2.29
CA SER A 209 -3.65 10.76 -1.81
C SER A 209 -3.07 11.88 -2.68
N SER A 210 -3.88 12.89 -3.01
CA SER A 210 -3.41 14.06 -3.76
C SER A 210 -4.20 15.32 -3.38
N GLU A 211 -3.57 16.47 -3.54
CA GLU A 211 -4.23 17.78 -3.47
C GLU A 211 -4.92 18.17 -4.79
N PHE A 212 -4.82 17.33 -5.83
CA PHE A 212 -5.50 17.53 -7.10
C PHE A 212 -6.94 17.03 -7.02
N THR A 213 -7.86 17.72 -7.67
CA THR A 213 -9.21 17.25 -8.00
C THR A 213 -9.15 16.26 -9.17
N VAL A 214 -10.25 15.55 -9.45
CA VAL A 214 -10.34 14.70 -10.65
C VAL A 214 -10.08 15.52 -11.91
N GLU A 215 -10.73 16.68 -12.01
CA GLU A 215 -10.57 17.61 -13.13
C GLU A 215 -9.12 18.08 -13.28
N LYS A 216 -8.48 18.51 -12.17
CA LYS A 216 -7.10 18.98 -12.21
C LYS A 216 -6.13 17.87 -12.59
N LEU A 217 -6.39 16.63 -12.17
CA LEU A 217 -5.57 15.48 -12.55
C LEU A 217 -5.63 15.21 -14.05
N LEU A 218 -6.83 15.26 -14.64
CA LEU A 218 -7.04 15.09 -16.08
C LEU A 218 -6.43 16.23 -16.90
N TYR A 219 -6.61 17.48 -16.45
CA TYR A 219 -6.04 18.65 -17.13
C TYR A 219 -4.52 18.64 -17.08
N PHE A 220 -3.94 18.21 -15.96
CA PHE A 220 -2.49 18.16 -15.78
C PHE A 220 -1.82 17.10 -16.64
N ASP A 221 -2.36 15.88 -16.64
CA ASP A 221 -1.89 14.78 -17.49
C ASP A 221 -3.04 13.79 -17.70
N GLU A 222 -3.68 13.88 -18.87
CA GLU A 222 -4.83 13.03 -19.21
C GLU A 222 -4.43 11.54 -19.26
N SER A 223 -3.19 11.24 -19.66
CA SER A 223 -2.69 9.88 -19.81
C SER A 223 -2.56 9.19 -18.45
N ILE A 224 -1.92 9.84 -17.48
CA ILE A 224 -1.79 9.33 -16.10
C ILE A 224 -3.13 9.42 -15.37
N GLY A 225 -3.81 10.56 -15.51
CA GLY A 225 -5.09 10.83 -14.86
C GLY A 225 -6.15 9.80 -15.22
N SER A 226 -6.38 9.54 -16.51
CA SER A 226 -7.37 8.55 -16.95
C SER A 226 -7.09 7.14 -16.42
N ARG A 227 -5.81 6.70 -16.40
CA ARG A 227 -5.40 5.41 -15.83
C ARG A 227 -5.69 5.33 -14.33
N ILE A 228 -5.32 6.37 -13.57
CA ILE A 228 -5.59 6.44 -12.13
C ILE A 228 -7.10 6.36 -11.88
N LEU A 229 -7.89 7.16 -12.61
CA LEU A 229 -9.34 7.22 -12.43
C LEU A 229 -10.03 5.90 -12.82
N GLU A 230 -9.54 5.20 -13.84
CA GLU A 230 -10.06 3.88 -14.19
C GLU A 230 -9.74 2.86 -13.10
N MET A 231 -8.50 2.82 -12.61
CA MET A 231 -8.07 1.92 -11.53
C MET A 231 -8.87 2.16 -10.25
N CYS A 232 -9.17 3.43 -9.96
CA CYS A 232 -9.87 3.86 -8.76
C CYS A 232 -11.38 4.00 -8.93
N LYS A 233 -11.95 3.69 -10.11
CA LYS A 233 -13.34 4.02 -10.49
C LYS A 233 -14.43 3.69 -9.47
N ASN A 234 -14.25 2.62 -8.70
CA ASN A 234 -15.21 2.19 -7.68
C ASN A 234 -15.00 2.85 -6.30
N PHE A 235 -13.87 3.51 -6.11
CA PHE A 235 -13.37 4.08 -4.85
C PHE A 235 -12.61 5.39 -5.13
N ILE A 236 -13.30 6.39 -5.66
CA ILE A 236 -12.79 7.76 -5.74
C ILE A 236 -13.46 8.56 -4.64
N VAL A 237 -12.66 9.22 -3.81
CA VAL A 237 -13.11 10.17 -2.81
C VAL A 237 -12.54 11.52 -3.18
N GLU A 238 -13.39 12.48 -3.46
CA GLU A 238 -12.99 13.86 -3.75
C GLU A 238 -13.59 14.80 -2.70
N ILE A 239 -12.73 15.54 -2.02
CA ILE A 239 -13.14 16.45 -0.94
C ILE A 239 -12.91 17.87 -1.41
N HIS A 240 -13.92 18.73 -1.34
CA HIS A 240 -13.83 20.14 -1.72
C HIS A 240 -13.99 21.05 -0.50
N GLY A 241 -13.70 22.34 -0.67
CA GLY A 241 -14.04 23.38 0.32
C GLY A 241 -13.07 23.51 1.49
N LYS A 242 -12.72 24.76 1.83
CA LYS A 242 -11.72 25.06 2.88
C LYS A 242 -12.18 24.65 4.28
N GLU A 243 -13.49 24.53 4.51
CA GLU A 243 -14.12 24.06 5.74
C GLU A 243 -13.77 22.61 6.09
N ASN A 244 -13.27 21.84 5.11
CA ASN A 244 -12.74 20.49 5.26
C ASN A 244 -11.24 20.46 5.61
N ASN A 245 -10.61 21.60 5.86
CA ASN A 245 -9.26 21.62 6.39
C ASN A 245 -9.27 21.52 7.91
N TYR A 246 -9.01 20.33 8.44
CA TYR A 246 -8.98 20.06 9.88
C TYR A 246 -7.95 20.92 10.63
N ARG A 247 -6.88 21.37 9.95
CA ARG A 247 -5.80 22.15 10.56
C ARG A 247 -6.15 23.62 10.77
N LEU A 248 -7.24 24.09 10.17
CA LEU A 248 -7.75 25.46 10.28
C LEU A 248 -8.98 25.56 11.19
N ARG A 249 -9.30 24.47 11.88
CA ARG A 249 -10.38 24.40 12.87
C ARG A 249 -9.87 24.69 14.27
#